data_AF-A0A9W6N758-F1
#
_entry.id   AF-A0A9W6N758-F1
#
_cell.length_a   1.000
_cell.length_b   1.000
_cell.length_c   1.000
_cell.angle_alpha   90.00
_cell.angle_beta   90.00
_cell.angle_gamma   90.00
#
_symmetry.space_group_name_H-M   'P 1'
#
loop_
_entity.id
_entity.type
_entity.pdbx_description
1 polymer ?
#
loop_
_entity_poly.entity_id
_entity_poly.type
_entity_poly.pdbx_seq_one_letter_code
_entity_poly.pdbx_strand_id
1 'polypeptide(L)'
;MSKRTPAERAQRLIRPLTDLLTRRRVAAPSRTSAERPGLRAAAFGFSTYNIGDDIQSYAALARLPRLDALIARDRMAIEALDGPHLTIFNSWFKQGQDYRTPHPSIEPALFGFALGSDALMMSAWKPWLAARGPVGARDLDSAELLRAAGVAADWVGCLTLFIGRGLSPVPEDQRRGVLIVDLPDEAIAAHVPAHLRDGAEVISNFLPPMTQQDSLMRYAALARLLERLRTARLVITRRLHVALPCVGFGTPVVALPDRGISNALRRFSGFRDFLPTAFLDDPASLAAIDWDAVRPAKVPEALVRAADRLESDLAARFGVVAPPLKAPLYDGRPLTLRNPGLGPEPMTVTLSMRGVRRASRADWWSAETIELDLPWFSGVERMMLDVSVTPRRSGAVRRIGALPDLLLR
;
A
#
# COMPACT_ATOMS: atom_id res chain seq x y z
N MET A 1 11.23 -30.18 1.41
CA MET A 1 9.80 -30.02 1.04
C MET A 1 9.17 -28.95 1.93
N SER A 2 9.02 -27.72 1.42
CA SER A 2 8.48 -26.59 2.20
C SER A 2 7.04 -26.91 2.66
N LYS A 3 6.85 -27.04 3.98
CA LYS A 3 5.53 -27.23 4.58
C LYS A 3 4.84 -25.87 4.63
N ARG A 4 4.11 -25.56 3.55
CA ARG A 4 3.18 -24.41 3.48
C ARG A 4 2.31 -24.36 4.73
N THR A 5 2.10 -23.17 5.25
CA THR A 5 1.31 -22.96 6.47
C THR A 5 -0.15 -23.40 6.24
N PRO A 6 -0.87 -23.82 7.29
CA PRO A 6 -2.30 -24.13 7.21
C PRO A 6 -3.13 -22.98 6.58
N ALA A 7 -2.75 -21.72 6.84
CA ALA A 7 -3.36 -20.53 6.24
C ALA A 7 -3.18 -20.48 4.72
N GLU A 8 -1.99 -20.81 4.20
CA GLU A 8 -1.70 -20.86 2.76
C GLU A 8 -2.44 -21.99 2.04
N ARG A 9 -2.76 -23.09 2.75
CA ARG A 9 -3.56 -24.20 2.19
C ARG A 9 -5.04 -23.85 2.12
N ALA A 10 -5.59 -23.24 3.19
CA ALA A 10 -6.98 -22.77 3.23
C ALA A 10 -7.27 -21.72 2.14
N GLN A 11 -6.28 -20.87 1.84
CA GLN A 11 -6.35 -19.82 0.84
C GLN A 11 -6.67 -20.32 -0.58
N ARG A 12 -6.16 -21.48 -0.99
CA ARG A 12 -6.41 -22.02 -2.34
C ARG A 12 -7.85 -22.52 -2.51
N LEU A 13 -8.46 -22.96 -1.41
CA LEU A 13 -9.84 -23.47 -1.38
C LEU A 13 -10.87 -22.33 -1.33
N ILE A 14 -10.53 -21.18 -0.74
CA ILE A 14 -11.46 -20.07 -0.52
C ILE A 14 -11.42 -19.01 -1.64
N ARG A 15 -10.31 -18.89 -2.38
CA ARG A 15 -10.14 -17.91 -3.48
C ARG A 15 -11.34 -17.85 -4.46
N PRO A 16 -11.93 -18.98 -4.92
CA PRO A 16 -13.08 -18.93 -5.83
C PRO A 16 -14.34 -18.33 -5.19
N LEU A 17 -14.53 -18.54 -3.87
CA LEU A 17 -15.67 -18.01 -3.12
C LEU A 17 -15.52 -16.51 -2.84
N THR A 18 -14.31 -16.02 -2.59
CA THR A 18 -14.03 -14.59 -2.41
C THR A 18 -14.21 -13.80 -3.71
N ASP A 19 -13.80 -14.39 -4.85
CA ASP A 19 -14.01 -13.82 -6.18
C ASP A 19 -15.51 -13.79 -6.58
N LEU A 20 -16.31 -14.75 -6.09
CA LEU A 20 -17.76 -14.75 -6.28
C LEU A 20 -18.48 -13.69 -5.43
N LEU A 21 -17.99 -13.44 -4.20
CA LEU A 21 -18.55 -12.47 -3.25
C LEU A 21 -18.15 -11.02 -3.58
N THR A 22 -17.01 -10.80 -4.22
CA THR A 22 -16.56 -9.48 -4.74
C THR A 22 -17.33 -9.01 -5.98
N ARG A 23 -18.33 -9.79 -6.44
CA ARG A 23 -19.39 -9.33 -7.36
C ARG A 23 -20.33 -8.29 -6.71
N ARG A 24 -20.24 -8.08 -5.39
CA ARG A 24 -21.05 -7.07 -4.69
C ARG A 24 -20.57 -5.64 -4.99
N ARG A 25 -21.29 -5.01 -5.93
CA ARG A 25 -21.43 -3.56 -6.17
C ARG A 25 -20.19 -2.73 -5.87
N VAL A 26 -19.32 -2.58 -6.88
CA VAL A 26 -18.48 -1.39 -6.97
C VAL A 26 -19.42 -0.18 -6.90
N ALA A 27 -19.24 0.69 -5.90
CA ALA A 27 -20.07 1.88 -5.81
C ALA A 27 -19.96 2.66 -7.12
N ALA A 28 -21.10 3.08 -7.66
CA ALA A 28 -21.12 4.07 -8.73
C ALA A 28 -20.43 5.34 -8.20
N PRO A 29 -19.68 6.07 -9.04
CA PRO A 29 -19.18 7.40 -8.65
C PRO A 29 -20.35 8.24 -8.14
N SER A 30 -20.12 9.05 -7.12
CA SER A 30 -21.14 10.05 -6.78
C SER A 30 -21.21 11.03 -7.96
N ARG A 31 -22.41 11.55 -8.25
CA ARG A 31 -22.60 12.54 -9.33
C ARG A 31 -21.66 13.75 -9.21
N THR A 32 -21.11 14.01 -8.03
CA THR A 32 -20.26 15.16 -7.72
C THR A 32 -18.76 14.86 -7.66
N SER A 33 -18.29 13.59 -7.61
CA SER A 33 -16.87 13.29 -7.89
C SER A 33 -16.53 13.73 -9.32
N ALA A 34 -17.50 13.54 -10.23
CA ALA A 34 -17.48 13.97 -11.61
C ALA A 34 -17.37 15.49 -11.82
N GLU A 35 -17.74 16.31 -10.83
CA GLU A 35 -17.82 17.77 -10.93
C GLU A 35 -16.64 18.51 -10.30
N ARG A 36 -15.73 17.81 -9.60
CA ARG A 36 -14.56 18.46 -8.98
C ARG A 36 -13.51 18.81 -10.07
N PRO A 37 -13.12 20.09 -10.21
CA PRO A 37 -12.10 20.49 -11.18
C PRO A 37 -10.71 19.94 -10.80
N GLY A 38 -9.84 19.81 -11.80
CA GLY A 38 -8.46 19.33 -11.66
C GLY A 38 -8.25 17.87 -12.06
N LEU A 39 -6.98 17.50 -12.29
CA LEU A 39 -6.59 16.12 -12.59
C LEU A 39 -6.98 15.21 -11.42
N ARG A 40 -7.65 14.09 -11.72
CA ARG A 40 -8.02 13.08 -10.72
C ARG A 40 -6.92 12.05 -10.57
N ALA A 41 -6.87 11.45 -9.39
CA ALA A 41 -5.92 10.40 -9.10
C ALA A 41 -6.60 9.12 -8.61
N ALA A 42 -6.00 7.98 -8.93
CA ALA A 42 -6.38 6.70 -8.40
C ALA A 42 -5.17 5.91 -7.89
N ALA A 43 -5.43 4.99 -6.99
CA ALA A 43 -4.45 4.03 -6.48
C ALA A 43 -5.01 2.62 -6.61
N PHE A 44 -4.14 1.62 -6.61
CA PHE A 44 -4.60 0.24 -6.61
C PHE A 44 -5.20 -0.16 -5.26
N GLY A 45 -6.44 -0.67 -5.27
CA GLY A 45 -7.07 -1.29 -4.12
C GLY A 45 -6.84 -2.80 -4.09
N PHE A 46 -6.72 -3.35 -2.89
CA PHE A 46 -6.51 -4.78 -2.66
C PHE A 46 -7.53 -5.30 -1.65
N SER A 47 -7.96 -6.55 -1.83
CA SER A 47 -8.87 -7.27 -0.93
C SER A 47 -8.26 -8.59 -0.46
N THR A 48 -6.93 -8.63 -0.34
CA THR A 48 -6.14 -9.81 0.02
C THR A 48 -5.96 -9.91 1.53
N TYR A 49 -5.84 -11.13 2.04
CA TYR A 49 -5.48 -11.39 3.44
C TYR A 49 -4.10 -10.83 3.82
N ASN A 50 -3.14 -10.75 2.90
CA ASN A 50 -1.85 -10.08 3.14
C ASN A 50 -1.93 -8.59 2.81
N ILE A 51 -1.47 -7.72 3.72
CA ILE A 51 -1.49 -6.24 3.56
C ILE A 51 -0.25 -5.67 2.84
N GLY A 52 0.71 -6.51 2.47
CA GLY A 52 1.97 -6.07 1.87
C GLY A 52 1.81 -5.37 0.52
N ASP A 53 0.76 -5.68 -0.25
CA ASP A 53 0.47 -4.96 -1.49
C ASP A 53 -0.17 -3.60 -1.21
N ASP A 54 -0.93 -3.45 -0.13
CA ASP A 54 -1.51 -2.18 0.30
C ASP A 54 -0.45 -1.16 0.70
N ILE A 55 0.74 -1.60 1.16
CA ILE A 55 1.89 -0.71 1.40
C ILE A 55 2.27 0.04 0.12
N GLN A 56 2.16 -0.60 -1.06
CA GLN A 56 2.36 0.06 -2.35
C GLN A 56 1.25 1.07 -2.64
N SER A 57 0.00 0.74 -2.32
CA SER A 57 -1.15 1.65 -2.46
C SER A 57 -0.98 2.92 -1.60
N TYR A 58 -0.55 2.75 -0.34
CA TYR A 58 -0.31 3.85 0.59
C TYR A 58 0.90 4.70 0.19
N ALA A 59 1.95 4.07 -0.34
CA ALA A 59 3.07 4.79 -0.93
C ALA A 59 2.65 5.63 -2.15
N ALA A 60 1.67 5.17 -2.94
CA ALA A 60 1.08 5.98 -4.00
C ALA A 60 0.25 7.14 -3.44
N LEU A 61 -0.65 6.88 -2.47
CA LEU A 61 -1.41 7.91 -1.76
C LEU A 61 -0.51 9.04 -1.22
N ALA A 62 0.66 8.69 -0.66
CA ALA A 62 1.60 9.65 -0.10
C ALA A 62 2.15 10.66 -1.14
N ARG A 63 2.08 10.35 -2.44
CA ARG A 63 2.63 11.15 -3.56
C ARG A 63 1.55 11.88 -4.32
N LEU A 64 0.28 11.64 -3.97
CA LEU A 64 -0.86 12.24 -4.62
C LEU A 64 -1.41 13.36 -3.73
N PRO A 65 -1.79 14.52 -4.30
CA PRO A 65 -2.42 15.60 -3.54
C PRO A 65 -3.85 15.24 -3.12
N ARG A 66 -4.48 14.34 -3.86
CA ARG A 66 -5.84 13.82 -3.64
C ARG A 66 -5.92 12.37 -4.13
N LEU A 67 -6.87 11.60 -3.62
CA LEU A 67 -7.19 10.26 -4.08
C LEU A 67 -8.70 10.16 -4.34
N ASP A 68 -9.08 9.93 -5.59
CA ASP A 68 -10.47 9.94 -6.05
C ASP A 68 -11.06 8.54 -6.21
N ALA A 69 -10.19 7.54 -6.42
CA ALA A 69 -10.60 6.16 -6.65
C ALA A 69 -9.59 5.15 -6.13
N LEU A 70 -10.11 4.00 -5.68
CA LEU A 70 -9.36 2.75 -5.63
C LEU A 70 -9.79 1.86 -6.80
N ILE A 71 -8.80 1.36 -7.55
CA ILE A 71 -9.02 0.47 -8.70
C ILE A 71 -8.54 -0.92 -8.31
N ALA A 72 -9.33 -1.96 -8.53
CA ALA A 72 -8.83 -3.31 -8.33
C ALA A 72 -7.75 -3.61 -9.38
N ARG A 73 -6.51 -3.79 -8.94
CA ARG A 73 -5.34 -3.96 -9.82
C ARG A 73 -5.57 -5.03 -10.91
N ASP A 74 -6.15 -6.17 -10.54
CA ASP A 74 -6.40 -7.28 -11.46
C ASP A 74 -7.64 -7.11 -12.35
N ARG A 75 -8.50 -6.10 -12.09
CA ARG A 75 -9.70 -5.80 -12.87
C ARG A 75 -9.65 -4.43 -13.57
N MET A 76 -8.49 -3.77 -13.56
CA MET A 76 -8.29 -2.44 -14.14
C MET A 76 -8.64 -2.33 -15.63
N ALA A 77 -8.70 -3.44 -16.37
CA ALA A 77 -9.11 -3.47 -17.77
C ALA A 77 -10.64 -3.26 -17.96
N ILE A 78 -11.45 -3.58 -16.95
CA ILE A 78 -12.92 -3.55 -17.01
C ILE A 78 -13.56 -2.57 -16.02
N GLU A 79 -12.78 -2.03 -15.09
CA GLU A 79 -13.23 -1.00 -14.16
C GLU A 79 -13.08 0.39 -14.79
N ALA A 80 -14.06 0.79 -15.60
CA ALA A 80 -14.15 2.15 -16.10
C ALA A 80 -14.28 3.15 -14.95
N LEU A 81 -13.57 4.28 -15.07
CA LEU A 81 -13.66 5.44 -14.19
C LEU A 81 -14.45 6.56 -14.88
N ASP A 82 -14.91 7.54 -14.10
CA ASP A 82 -15.71 8.69 -14.56
C ASP A 82 -14.86 9.81 -15.21
N GLY A 83 -13.90 9.39 -16.03
CA GLY A 83 -12.92 10.26 -16.68
C GLY A 83 -11.48 9.81 -16.44
N PRO A 84 -10.48 10.51 -17.01
CA PRO A 84 -9.08 10.17 -16.84
C PRO A 84 -8.63 10.32 -15.38
N HIS A 85 -7.96 9.28 -14.85
CA HIS A 85 -7.34 9.28 -13.53
C HIS A 85 -5.87 8.89 -13.64
N LEU A 86 -4.98 9.77 -13.18
CA LEU A 86 -3.57 9.45 -13.05
C LEU A 86 -3.41 8.36 -11.98
N THR A 87 -2.68 7.29 -12.30
CA THR A 87 -2.42 6.17 -11.41
C THR A 87 -0.94 5.83 -11.47
N ILE A 88 -0.26 5.73 -10.33
CA ILE A 88 1.12 5.27 -10.29
C ILE A 88 1.12 3.74 -10.42
N PHE A 89 1.82 3.22 -11.41
CA PHE A 89 1.86 1.79 -11.74
C PHE A 89 2.90 1.04 -10.89
N ASN A 90 2.81 1.20 -9.56
CA ASN A 90 3.67 0.53 -8.60
C ASN A 90 2.98 -0.74 -8.05
N SER A 91 3.19 -1.86 -8.72
CA SER A 91 2.67 -3.14 -8.27
C SER A 91 3.43 -4.29 -8.93
N TRP A 92 3.06 -5.50 -8.54
CA TRP A 92 3.50 -6.72 -9.19
C TRP A 92 2.44 -7.18 -10.18
N PHE A 93 2.66 -6.96 -11.48
CA PHE A 93 1.62 -7.10 -12.51
C PHE A 93 1.59 -8.49 -13.14
N LYS A 94 0.41 -9.13 -13.01
CA LYS A 94 -0.08 -10.28 -13.78
C LYS A 94 0.75 -11.57 -13.69
N GLN A 95 0.28 -12.50 -12.86
CA GLN A 95 0.27 -13.92 -13.20
C GLN A 95 -1.15 -14.23 -13.72
N GLY A 96 -1.30 -14.69 -14.97
CA GLY A 96 -2.56 -14.69 -15.74
C GLY A 96 -3.85 -15.08 -14.99
N GLN A 97 -5.03 -14.55 -15.35
CA GLN A 97 -5.79 -14.97 -16.56
C GLN A 97 -6.44 -13.83 -17.40
N ASP A 98 -6.11 -12.56 -17.17
CA ASP A 98 -6.58 -11.45 -18.01
C ASP A 98 -5.42 -10.57 -18.49
N TYR A 99 -5.07 -10.66 -19.77
CA TYR A 99 -4.00 -9.89 -20.40
C TYR A 99 -4.46 -8.62 -21.12
N ARG A 100 -5.72 -8.20 -20.96
CA ARG A 100 -6.17 -6.91 -21.50
C ARG A 100 -5.41 -5.75 -20.88
N THR A 101 -5.18 -4.71 -21.66
CA THR A 101 -4.54 -3.48 -21.19
C THR A 101 -5.47 -2.73 -20.22
N PRO A 102 -4.94 -1.83 -19.38
CA PRO A 102 -5.77 -0.99 -18.51
C PRO A 102 -6.84 -0.24 -19.31
N HIS A 103 -7.98 0.02 -18.66
CA HIS A 103 -9.06 0.80 -19.26
C HIS A 103 -8.57 2.20 -19.66
N PRO A 104 -9.03 2.80 -20.78
CA PRO A 104 -8.55 4.11 -21.26
C PRO A 104 -8.71 5.27 -20.27
N SER A 105 -9.60 5.14 -19.30
CA SER A 105 -9.77 6.12 -18.21
C SER A 105 -8.64 6.09 -17.17
N ILE A 106 -7.69 5.16 -17.28
CA ILE A 106 -6.55 5.03 -16.37
C ILE A 106 -5.32 5.57 -17.10
N GLU A 107 -4.78 6.67 -16.59
CA GLU A 107 -3.56 7.30 -17.09
C GLU A 107 -2.36 6.80 -16.28
N PRO A 108 -1.47 5.99 -16.86
CA PRO A 108 -0.38 5.37 -16.10
C PRO A 108 0.80 6.33 -15.91
N ALA A 109 1.29 6.43 -14.67
CA ALA A 109 2.65 6.86 -14.36
C ALA A 109 3.50 5.62 -14.05
N LEU A 110 4.41 5.25 -14.95
CA LEU A 110 5.14 3.98 -14.92
C LEU A 110 6.34 4.06 -13.95
N PHE A 111 6.10 3.74 -12.68
CA PHE A 111 7.13 3.73 -11.63
C PHE A 111 6.94 2.55 -10.68
N GLY A 112 8.03 1.85 -10.34
CA GLY A 112 7.98 0.69 -9.44
C GLY A 112 7.18 -0.47 -10.02
N PHE A 113 7.15 -0.61 -11.35
CA PHE A 113 6.48 -1.68 -12.07
C PHE A 113 7.26 -2.97 -11.93
N ALA A 114 6.64 -4.04 -11.43
CA ALA A 114 7.25 -5.36 -11.40
C ALA A 114 6.54 -6.34 -12.33
N LEU A 115 7.33 -7.02 -13.15
CA LEU A 115 6.84 -8.02 -14.08
C LEU A 115 6.50 -9.30 -13.31
N GLY A 116 5.22 -9.69 -13.29
CA GLY A 116 4.78 -10.87 -12.55
C GLY A 116 4.88 -12.18 -13.30
N SER A 117 4.90 -12.10 -14.63
CA SER A 117 5.07 -13.23 -15.52
C SER A 117 5.63 -12.75 -16.85
N ASP A 118 6.57 -13.53 -17.38
CA ASP A 118 7.16 -13.33 -18.70
C ASP A 118 6.07 -13.33 -19.79
N ALA A 119 4.96 -14.06 -19.57
CA ALA A 119 3.80 -14.08 -20.47
C ALA A 119 3.10 -12.72 -20.62
N LEU A 120 3.31 -11.77 -19.70
CA LEU A 120 2.83 -10.40 -19.88
C LEU A 120 3.46 -9.76 -21.12
N MET A 121 4.72 -10.06 -21.43
CA MET A 121 5.43 -9.53 -22.60
C MET A 121 5.04 -10.22 -23.91
N MET A 122 4.28 -11.32 -23.85
CA MET A 122 3.67 -11.98 -25.00
C MET A 122 2.24 -11.49 -25.29
N SER A 123 1.80 -10.44 -24.61
CA SER A 123 0.42 -9.96 -24.67
C SER A 123 0.30 -8.51 -25.16
N ALA A 124 -0.93 -7.99 -25.21
CA ALA A 124 -1.21 -6.58 -25.52
C ALA A 124 -0.48 -5.58 -24.60
N TRP A 125 0.04 -6.03 -23.45
CA TRP A 125 0.87 -5.20 -22.57
C TRP A 125 2.19 -4.77 -23.20
N LYS A 126 2.84 -5.60 -24.00
CA LYS A 126 4.12 -5.24 -24.62
C LYS A 126 4.01 -3.97 -25.48
N PRO A 127 3.17 -3.93 -26.54
CA PRO A 127 3.02 -2.71 -27.33
C PRO A 127 2.43 -1.54 -26.52
N TRP A 128 1.57 -1.83 -25.55
CA TRP A 128 0.99 -0.79 -24.68
C TRP A 128 2.03 -0.10 -23.78
N LEU A 129 2.96 -0.85 -23.22
CA LEU A 129 4.08 -0.33 -22.43
C LEU A 129 5.09 0.40 -23.34
N ALA A 130 5.47 -0.20 -24.48
CA ALA A 130 6.41 0.38 -25.43
C ALA A 130 5.97 1.78 -25.91
N ALA A 131 4.66 1.99 -26.09
CA ALA A 131 4.10 3.27 -26.53
C ALA A 131 4.12 4.38 -25.45
N ARG A 132 4.50 4.08 -24.20
CA ARG A 132 4.38 5.02 -23.05
C ARG A 132 5.73 5.46 -22.46
N GLY A 133 6.83 5.05 -23.08
CA GLY A 133 8.18 5.45 -22.68
C GLY A 133 8.85 4.46 -21.74
N PRO A 134 10.03 4.80 -21.19
CA PRO A 134 10.75 3.86 -20.36
C PRO A 134 9.91 3.49 -19.13
N VAL A 135 9.67 2.19 -18.97
CA VAL A 135 8.99 1.66 -17.81
C VAL A 135 9.93 1.78 -16.61
N GLY A 136 9.52 2.53 -15.58
CA GLY A 136 10.21 2.50 -14.29
C GLY A 136 9.99 1.17 -13.59
N ALA A 137 10.94 0.25 -13.71
CA ALA A 137 10.92 -1.08 -13.13
C ALA A 137 11.28 -1.08 -11.64
N ARG A 138 10.58 -1.92 -10.87
CA ARG A 138 10.77 -2.06 -9.42
C ARG A 138 12.12 -2.69 -9.07
N ASP A 139 12.46 -3.75 -9.77
CA ASP A 139 13.59 -4.63 -9.50
C ASP A 139 14.38 -4.88 -10.81
N LEU A 140 15.64 -5.29 -10.68
CA LEU A 140 16.53 -5.45 -11.84
C LEU A 140 16.02 -6.52 -12.81
N ASP A 141 15.50 -7.65 -12.29
CA ASP A 141 14.92 -8.72 -13.09
C ASP A 141 13.78 -8.21 -13.99
N SER A 142 12.86 -7.40 -13.43
CA SER A 142 11.82 -6.76 -14.24
C SER A 142 12.38 -5.82 -15.32
N ALA A 143 13.41 -5.03 -15.00
CA ALA A 143 14.04 -4.12 -15.95
C ALA A 143 14.70 -4.88 -17.11
N GLU A 144 15.42 -5.94 -16.81
CA GLU A 144 16.10 -6.81 -17.79
C GLU A 144 15.09 -7.51 -18.69
N LEU A 145 14.03 -8.10 -18.13
CA LEU A 145 12.99 -8.79 -18.91
C LEU A 145 12.23 -7.83 -19.83
N LEU A 146 11.96 -6.60 -19.39
CA LEU A 146 11.34 -5.57 -20.24
C LEU A 146 12.25 -5.18 -21.40
N ARG A 147 13.54 -4.91 -21.13
CA ARG A 147 14.53 -4.56 -22.16
C ARG A 147 14.73 -5.70 -23.16
N ALA A 148 14.84 -6.94 -22.68
CA ALA A 148 14.93 -8.13 -23.53
C ALA A 148 13.70 -8.30 -24.45
N ALA A 149 12.53 -7.85 -24.00
CA ALA A 149 11.31 -7.83 -24.81
C ALA A 149 11.23 -6.65 -25.79
N GLY A 150 12.23 -5.75 -25.81
CA GLY A 150 12.24 -4.54 -26.65
C GLY A 150 11.42 -3.37 -26.08
N VAL A 151 11.10 -3.39 -24.78
CA VAL A 151 10.44 -2.30 -24.08
C VAL A 151 11.50 -1.50 -23.33
N ALA A 152 11.61 -0.20 -23.60
CA ALA A 152 12.51 0.67 -22.83
C ALA A 152 12.13 0.59 -21.35
N ALA A 153 13.12 0.45 -20.47
CA ALA A 153 12.90 0.35 -19.03
C ALA A 153 14.13 0.82 -18.25
N ASP A 154 13.90 1.39 -17.07
CA ASP A 154 14.92 1.80 -16.11
C ASP A 154 14.63 1.18 -14.74
N TRP A 155 15.67 0.82 -14.00
CA TRP A 155 15.49 0.41 -12.61
C TRP A 155 15.31 1.66 -11.73
N VAL A 156 14.11 1.83 -11.17
CA VAL A 156 13.74 3.00 -10.35
C VAL A 156 13.42 2.62 -8.89
N GLY A 157 13.50 1.33 -8.56
CA GLY A 157 13.20 0.81 -7.23
C GLY A 157 11.69 0.71 -6.95
N CYS A 158 11.34 0.21 -5.77
CA CYS A 158 9.95 0.20 -5.32
C CYS A 158 9.56 1.57 -4.76
N LEU A 159 8.36 2.05 -5.09
CA LEU A 159 7.83 3.30 -4.54
C LEU A 159 7.85 3.33 -3.00
N THR A 160 7.77 2.17 -2.34
CA THR A 160 7.78 2.05 -0.88
C THR A 160 9.11 2.45 -0.23
N LEU A 161 10.23 2.47 -0.98
CA LEU A 161 11.51 3.02 -0.50
C LEU A 161 11.43 4.49 -0.12
N PHE A 162 10.47 5.22 -0.68
CA PHE A 162 10.34 6.67 -0.50
C PHE A 162 9.20 7.04 0.46
N ILE A 163 8.61 6.05 1.15
CA ILE A 163 7.42 6.25 2.02
C ILE A 163 7.67 7.23 3.17
N GLY A 164 8.92 7.36 3.62
CA GLY A 164 9.33 8.30 4.67
C GLY A 164 9.57 9.74 4.20
N ARG A 165 9.49 10.04 2.90
CA ARG A 165 9.72 11.40 2.39
C ARG A 165 8.74 12.40 3.00
N GLY A 166 9.29 13.52 3.47
CA GLY A 166 8.53 14.57 4.14
C GLY A 166 8.14 14.28 5.60
N LEU A 167 8.50 13.10 6.14
CA LEU A 167 8.38 12.82 7.57
C LEU A 167 9.70 13.15 8.27
N SER A 168 9.62 13.75 9.46
CA SER A 168 10.78 13.86 10.32
C SER A 168 11.31 12.47 10.67
N PRO A 169 12.63 12.24 10.58
CA PRO A 169 13.21 10.96 10.99
C PRO A 169 12.97 10.74 12.48
N VAL A 170 12.80 9.48 12.88
CA VAL A 170 12.78 9.11 14.30
C VAL A 170 14.23 9.05 14.79
N PRO A 171 14.61 9.87 15.79
CA PRO A 171 15.93 9.81 16.41
C PRO A 171 16.24 8.42 16.95
N GLU A 172 17.51 8.02 16.90
CA GLU A 172 17.95 6.68 17.27
C GLU A 172 17.59 6.31 18.72
N ASP A 173 17.76 7.25 19.65
CA ASP A 173 17.43 7.13 21.07
C ASP A 173 15.92 7.03 21.35
N GLN A 174 15.08 7.42 20.39
CA GLN A 174 13.62 7.34 20.48
C GLN A 174 13.06 6.06 19.86
N ARG A 175 13.86 5.29 19.13
CA ARG A 175 13.46 4.01 18.52
C ARG A 175 13.35 2.91 19.57
N ARG A 176 12.36 2.03 19.43
CA ARG A 176 12.00 1.06 20.48
C ARG A 176 11.78 -0.34 19.93
N GLY A 177 12.22 -1.34 20.69
CA GLY A 177 11.87 -2.75 20.46
C GLY A 177 12.43 -3.36 19.17
N VAL A 178 12.39 -4.69 19.12
CA VAL A 178 12.69 -5.47 17.92
C VAL A 178 11.36 -6.01 17.38
N LEU A 179 11.10 -5.79 16.09
CA LEU A 179 9.93 -6.36 15.42
C LEU A 179 10.37 -7.50 14.50
N ILE A 180 9.79 -8.68 14.70
CA ILE A 180 9.96 -9.81 13.79
C ILE A 180 8.67 -9.99 13.00
N VAL A 181 8.73 -9.74 11.69
CA VAL A 181 7.53 -9.66 10.85
C VAL A 181 7.49 -10.81 9.85
N ASP A 182 6.45 -11.64 10.00
CA ASP A 182 6.14 -12.77 9.12
C ASP A 182 7.27 -13.83 9.02
N LEU A 183 8.24 -13.90 9.93
CA LEU A 183 9.29 -14.93 9.93
C LEU A 183 8.77 -16.20 10.62
N PRO A 184 8.98 -17.42 10.08
CA PRO A 184 8.59 -18.67 10.75
C PRO A 184 9.32 -18.89 12.07
N ASP A 185 8.66 -19.49 13.06
CA ASP A 185 9.21 -19.72 14.40
C ASP A 185 10.51 -20.54 14.35
N GLU A 186 10.59 -21.53 13.46
CA GLU A 186 11.81 -22.32 13.25
C GLU A 186 12.99 -21.48 12.75
N ALA A 187 12.74 -20.48 11.91
CA ALA A 187 13.77 -19.58 11.40
C ALA A 187 14.18 -18.55 12.46
N ILE A 188 13.23 -18.08 13.28
CA ILE A 188 13.52 -17.24 14.46
C ILE A 188 14.43 -18.02 15.42
N ALA A 189 14.06 -19.26 15.73
CA ALA A 189 14.80 -20.11 16.66
C ALA A 189 16.22 -20.43 16.17
N ALA A 190 16.39 -20.64 14.86
CA ALA A 190 17.66 -21.05 14.26
C ALA A 190 18.61 -19.89 13.93
N HIS A 191 18.10 -18.70 13.58
CA HIS A 191 18.93 -17.66 12.94
C HIS A 191 18.93 -16.32 13.66
N VAL A 192 17.97 -16.04 14.54
CA VAL A 192 17.92 -14.77 15.28
C VAL A 192 18.56 -14.97 16.67
N PRO A 193 19.59 -14.17 17.05
CA PRO A 193 20.23 -14.27 18.36
C PRO A 193 19.25 -14.14 19.53
N ALA A 194 19.51 -14.88 20.61
CA ALA A 194 18.67 -14.89 21.82
C ALA A 194 18.38 -13.46 22.33
N HIS A 195 19.42 -12.63 22.49
CA HIS A 195 19.28 -11.26 22.98
C HIS A 195 18.44 -10.33 22.07
N LEU A 196 18.20 -10.69 20.80
CA LEU A 196 17.31 -9.93 19.90
C LEU A 196 15.89 -10.49 19.89
N ARG A 197 15.73 -11.82 19.92
CA ARG A 197 14.40 -12.45 19.93
C ARG A 197 13.73 -12.41 21.30
N ASP A 198 14.51 -12.41 22.37
CA ASP A 198 14.02 -12.33 23.75
C ASP A 198 13.51 -10.90 23.99
N GLY A 199 12.18 -10.73 23.98
CA GLY A 199 11.53 -9.42 24.05
C GLY A 199 11.20 -8.80 22.68
N ALA A 200 11.44 -9.51 21.57
CA ALA A 200 10.93 -9.10 20.27
C ALA A 200 9.40 -9.29 20.20
N GLU A 201 8.73 -8.39 19.48
CA GLU A 201 7.34 -8.57 19.12
C GLU A 201 7.25 -9.31 17.78
N VAL A 202 6.63 -10.49 17.78
CA VAL A 202 6.37 -11.27 16.55
C VAL A 202 5.02 -10.87 15.99
N ILE A 203 5.01 -10.32 14.78
CA ILE A 203 3.79 -9.82 14.14
C ILE A 203 3.63 -10.33 12.71
N SER A 204 2.42 -10.17 12.19
CA SER A 204 2.07 -10.63 10.84
C SER A 204 1.41 -9.55 9.99
N ASN A 205 1.67 -9.62 8.68
CA ASN A 205 0.96 -8.84 7.66
C ASN A 205 -0.41 -9.43 7.29
N PHE A 206 -0.83 -10.52 7.92
CA PHE A 206 -2.13 -11.12 7.67
C PHE A 206 -3.23 -10.40 8.45
N LEU A 207 -4.22 -9.90 7.70
CA LEU A 207 -5.38 -9.22 8.25
C LEU A 207 -6.50 -10.19 8.62
N PRO A 208 -7.26 -9.91 9.69
CA PRO A 208 -8.44 -10.69 10.02
C PRO A 208 -9.51 -10.53 8.92
N PRO A 209 -10.36 -11.55 8.67
CA PRO A 209 -11.31 -11.57 7.55
C PRO A 209 -12.19 -10.31 7.43
N MET A 210 -12.65 -9.76 8.57
CA MET A 210 -13.50 -8.56 8.58
C MET A 210 -12.80 -7.33 8.00
N THR A 211 -11.50 -7.16 8.28
CA THR A 211 -10.71 -6.04 7.74
C THR A 211 -10.38 -6.23 6.26
N GLN A 212 -10.39 -7.47 5.76
CA GLN A 212 -9.92 -7.74 4.40
C GLN A 212 -10.75 -7.05 3.30
N GLN A 213 -12.05 -6.84 3.56
CA GLN A 213 -13.00 -6.26 2.61
C GLN A 213 -13.27 -4.77 2.84
N ASP A 214 -12.78 -4.19 3.94
CA ASP A 214 -12.97 -2.78 4.27
C ASP A 214 -11.69 -1.99 3.97
N SER A 215 -11.65 -1.34 2.80
CA SER A 215 -10.46 -0.60 2.36
C SER A 215 -10.00 0.47 3.35
N LEU A 216 -10.90 1.15 4.06
CA LEU A 216 -10.50 2.19 5.01
C LEU A 216 -9.88 1.57 6.27
N MET A 217 -10.44 0.47 6.76
CA MET A 217 -9.83 -0.28 7.87
C MET A 217 -8.49 -0.92 7.49
N ARG A 218 -8.32 -1.35 6.23
CA ARG A 218 -7.01 -1.80 5.72
C ARG A 218 -5.99 -0.67 5.77
N TYR A 219 -6.34 0.52 5.28
CA TYR A 219 -5.48 1.69 5.34
C TYR A 219 -5.12 2.10 6.78
N ALA A 220 -6.09 2.03 7.71
CA ALA A 220 -5.82 2.28 9.13
C ALA A 220 -4.87 1.23 9.73
N ALA A 221 -5.09 -0.06 9.46
CA ALA A 221 -4.22 -1.14 9.92
C ALA A 221 -2.80 -1.04 9.32
N LEU A 222 -2.72 -0.60 8.07
CA LEU A 222 -1.47 -0.34 7.37
C LEU A 222 -0.71 0.83 7.98
N ALA A 223 -1.37 1.96 8.22
CA ALA A 223 -0.74 3.10 8.86
C ALA A 223 -0.24 2.75 10.27
N ARG A 224 -0.99 1.92 11.01
CA ARG A 224 -0.54 1.37 12.30
C ARG A 224 0.71 0.51 12.15
N LEU A 225 0.76 -0.39 11.16
CA LEU A 225 1.96 -1.18 10.87
C LEU A 225 3.14 -0.27 10.52
N LEU A 226 2.94 0.69 9.62
CA LEU A 226 4.00 1.61 9.18
C LEU A 226 4.54 2.47 10.31
N GLU A 227 3.70 2.97 11.23
CA GLU A 227 4.18 3.72 12.40
C GLU A 227 5.06 2.84 13.29
N ARG A 228 4.69 1.57 13.48
CA ARG A 228 5.49 0.60 14.23
C ARG A 228 6.83 0.31 13.55
N LEU A 229 6.82 0.10 12.23
CA LEU A 229 8.06 -0.07 11.47
C LEU A 229 8.93 1.19 11.52
N ARG A 230 8.33 2.38 11.44
CA ARG A 230 9.03 3.67 11.47
C ARG A 230 9.71 3.93 12.82
N THR A 231 9.12 3.47 13.92
CA THR A 231 9.59 3.71 15.29
C THR A 231 10.38 2.54 15.90
N ALA A 232 10.50 1.40 15.20
CA ALA A 232 11.25 0.25 15.67
C ALA A 232 12.76 0.53 15.81
N ARG A 233 13.42 -0.14 16.77
CA ARG A 233 14.90 -0.17 16.89
C ARG A 233 15.52 -1.07 15.82
N LEU A 234 14.89 -2.21 15.56
CA LEU A 234 15.30 -3.16 14.52
C LEU A 234 14.08 -3.90 13.99
N VAL A 235 14.05 -4.14 12.68
CA VAL A 235 13.06 -4.99 12.02
C VAL A 235 13.75 -6.19 11.39
N ILE A 236 13.20 -7.39 11.59
CA ILE A 236 13.65 -8.63 10.97
C ILE A 236 12.48 -9.20 10.20
N THR A 237 12.62 -9.46 8.90
CA THR A 237 11.47 -9.89 8.09
C THR A 237 11.87 -10.66 6.85
N ARG A 238 11.03 -11.60 6.41
CA ARG A 238 11.16 -12.23 5.09
C ARG A 238 10.42 -11.49 3.97
N ARG A 239 9.75 -10.36 4.27
CA ARG A 239 8.84 -9.67 3.35
C ARG A 239 9.49 -8.43 2.75
N LEU A 240 9.63 -8.39 1.43
CA LEU A 240 10.16 -7.23 0.70
C LEU A 240 9.43 -5.93 1.06
N HIS A 241 8.09 -5.96 1.04
CA HIS A 241 7.29 -4.77 1.34
C HIS A 241 7.25 -4.40 2.83
N VAL A 242 7.91 -5.15 3.72
CA VAL A 242 8.22 -4.68 5.09
C VAL A 242 9.62 -4.07 5.12
N ALA A 243 10.58 -4.73 4.47
CA ALA A 243 11.97 -4.30 4.44
C ALA A 243 12.17 -2.94 3.75
N LEU A 244 11.61 -2.74 2.56
CA LEU A 244 11.82 -1.49 1.80
C LEU A 244 11.25 -0.23 2.49
N PRO A 245 10.04 -0.25 3.09
CA PRO A 245 9.60 0.85 3.96
C PRO A 245 10.56 1.16 5.11
N CYS A 246 11.15 0.14 5.74
CA CYS A 246 12.10 0.36 6.84
C CYS A 246 13.32 1.14 6.34
N VAL A 247 13.85 0.80 5.16
CA VAL A 247 14.91 1.61 4.51
C VAL A 247 14.43 3.05 4.32
N GLY A 248 13.22 3.25 3.80
CA GLY A 248 12.64 4.58 3.58
C GLY A 248 12.40 5.41 4.85
N PHE A 249 12.22 4.77 6.00
CA PHE A 249 12.09 5.42 7.31
C PHE A 249 13.43 5.57 8.05
N GLY A 250 14.53 5.06 7.49
CA GLY A 250 15.80 4.95 8.20
C GLY A 250 15.73 4.01 9.41
N THR A 251 14.84 3.03 9.40
CA THR A 251 14.76 1.97 10.42
C THR A 251 15.77 0.88 10.09
N PRO A 252 16.65 0.48 11.03
CA PRO A 252 17.53 -0.69 10.85
C PRO A 252 16.71 -1.94 10.51
N VAL A 253 17.11 -2.66 9.47
CA VAL A 253 16.36 -3.81 8.98
C VAL A 253 17.26 -4.90 8.41
N VAL A 254 16.92 -6.16 8.72
CA VAL A 254 17.50 -7.35 8.11
C VAL A 254 16.40 -8.13 7.38
N ALA A 255 16.59 -8.32 6.08
CA ALA A 255 15.72 -9.14 5.26
C ALA A 255 16.20 -10.59 5.23
N LEU A 256 15.30 -11.53 5.56
CA LEU A 256 15.54 -12.97 5.54
C LEU A 256 14.61 -13.69 4.56
N PRO A 257 14.73 -13.50 3.22
CA PRO A 257 13.75 -14.00 2.28
C PRO A 257 13.78 -15.53 2.17
N ASP A 258 12.62 -16.12 1.89
CA ASP A 258 12.48 -17.55 1.55
C ASP A 258 12.36 -17.70 0.03
N ARG A 259 13.27 -18.44 -0.62
CA ARG A 259 13.21 -18.71 -2.07
C ARG A 259 11.93 -19.44 -2.48
N GLY A 260 11.34 -20.23 -1.58
CA GLY A 260 10.09 -20.94 -1.80
C GLY A 260 8.86 -20.03 -1.90
N ILE A 261 9.00 -18.73 -1.65
CA ILE A 261 7.89 -17.79 -1.60
C ILE A 261 7.99 -16.74 -2.69
N SER A 262 6.98 -16.72 -3.56
CA SER A 262 6.62 -15.58 -4.41
C SER A 262 7.78 -15.01 -5.23
N ASN A 263 8.62 -15.85 -5.84
CA ASN A 263 9.75 -15.42 -6.67
C ASN A 263 10.72 -14.47 -5.93
N ALA A 264 11.02 -14.74 -4.65
CA ALA A 264 11.87 -13.88 -3.83
C ALA A 264 13.19 -13.49 -4.50
N LEU A 265 13.85 -14.41 -5.23
CA LEU A 265 15.07 -14.10 -5.97
C LEU A 265 14.90 -12.94 -6.95
N ARG A 266 13.87 -13.00 -7.81
CA ARG A 266 13.54 -11.95 -8.78
C ARG A 266 13.17 -10.65 -8.08
N ARG A 267 12.28 -10.74 -7.07
CA ARG A 267 11.75 -9.57 -6.35
C ARG A 267 12.80 -8.81 -5.55
N PHE A 268 13.83 -9.49 -5.05
CA PHE A 268 14.92 -8.87 -4.29
C PHE A 268 16.11 -8.45 -5.18
N SER A 269 16.04 -8.66 -6.50
CA SER A 269 17.12 -8.28 -7.41
C SER A 269 17.34 -6.76 -7.40
N GLY A 270 18.61 -6.34 -7.29
CA GLY A 270 19.04 -4.93 -7.18
C GLY A 270 18.99 -4.33 -5.77
N PHE A 271 18.30 -4.95 -4.81
CA PHE A 271 18.22 -4.36 -3.46
C PHE A 271 19.34 -4.80 -2.51
N ARG A 272 20.00 -5.92 -2.80
CA ARG A 272 20.99 -6.55 -1.89
C ARG A 272 22.21 -5.69 -1.62
N ASP A 273 22.52 -4.75 -2.51
CA ASP A 273 23.69 -3.88 -2.39
C ASP A 273 23.56 -2.86 -1.24
N PHE A 274 22.34 -2.58 -0.80
CA PHE A 274 22.09 -1.62 0.27
C PHE A 274 21.13 -2.13 1.36
N LEU A 275 20.30 -3.14 1.07
CA LEU A 275 19.44 -3.80 2.05
C LEU A 275 20.14 -5.05 2.60
N PRO A 276 20.48 -5.11 3.91
CA PRO A 276 21.01 -6.32 4.53
C PRO A 276 20.08 -7.50 4.27
N THR A 277 20.53 -8.47 3.47
CA THR A 277 19.71 -9.56 2.96
C THR A 277 20.46 -10.89 3.05
N ALA A 278 19.87 -11.89 3.70
CA ALA A 278 20.37 -13.26 3.72
C ALA A 278 19.21 -14.23 3.47
N PHE A 279 19.33 -15.11 2.47
CA PHE A 279 18.24 -16.05 2.17
C PHE A 279 18.19 -17.17 3.22
N LEU A 280 16.98 -17.58 3.61
CA LEU A 280 16.80 -18.62 4.64
C LEU A 280 17.37 -19.99 4.25
N ASP A 281 17.58 -20.23 2.96
CA ASP A 281 18.18 -21.46 2.44
C ASP A 281 19.69 -21.33 2.16
N ASP A 282 20.31 -20.24 2.60
CA ASP A 282 21.74 -19.97 2.43
C ASP A 282 22.43 -19.80 3.80
N PRO A 283 22.90 -20.92 4.41
CA PRO A 283 23.55 -20.90 5.71
C PRO A 283 24.77 -19.98 5.80
N ALA A 284 25.52 -19.84 4.69
CA ALA A 284 26.70 -18.99 4.66
C ALA A 284 26.33 -17.51 4.76
N SER A 285 25.34 -17.07 3.98
CA SER A 285 24.82 -15.69 4.08
C SER A 285 24.20 -15.39 5.44
N LEU A 286 23.51 -16.36 6.06
CA LEU A 286 22.92 -16.21 7.39
C LEU A 286 23.99 -16.09 8.49
N ALA A 287 25.05 -16.90 8.42
CA ALA A 287 26.16 -16.85 9.37
C ALA A 287 27.00 -15.57 9.26
N ALA A 288 26.97 -14.91 8.10
CA ALA A 288 27.69 -13.66 7.85
C ALA A 288 26.98 -12.41 8.38
N ILE A 289 25.75 -12.53 8.92
CA ILE A 289 25.03 -11.38 9.47
C ILE A 289 25.69 -10.93 10.78
N ASP A 290 26.26 -9.73 10.78
CA ASP A 290 26.65 -9.04 12.00
C ASP A 290 25.43 -8.32 12.60
N TRP A 291 24.81 -8.99 13.59
CA TRP A 291 23.59 -8.51 14.25
C TRP A 291 23.81 -7.25 15.10
N ASP A 292 25.02 -7.01 15.59
CA ASP A 292 25.37 -5.85 16.41
C ASP A 292 25.73 -4.62 15.57
N ALA A 293 26.12 -4.85 14.30
CA ALA A 293 26.44 -3.81 13.33
C ALA A 293 25.28 -3.44 12.39
N VAL A 294 24.05 -3.93 12.61
CA VAL A 294 22.91 -3.53 11.76
C VAL A 294 22.63 -2.04 11.93
N ARG A 295 22.67 -1.28 10.82
CA ARG A 295 22.43 0.17 10.77
C ARG A 295 21.37 0.49 9.71
N PRO A 296 20.77 1.71 9.74
CA PRO A 296 19.87 2.15 8.69
C PRO A 296 20.53 2.10 7.32
N ALA A 297 19.92 1.38 6.39
CA ALA A 297 20.32 1.34 5.00
C ALA A 297 20.06 2.70 4.31
N LYS A 298 20.89 3.05 3.33
CA LYS A 298 20.71 4.26 2.51
C LYS A 298 20.20 3.89 1.13
N VAL A 299 19.15 4.58 0.68
CA VAL A 299 18.65 4.42 -0.69
C VAL A 299 19.70 4.97 -1.67
N PRO A 300 20.11 4.22 -2.70
CA PRO A 300 21.06 4.70 -3.69
C PRO A 300 20.60 5.98 -4.38
N GLU A 301 21.52 6.92 -4.61
CA GLU A 301 21.19 8.24 -5.18
C GLU A 301 20.50 8.17 -6.54
N ALA A 302 20.82 7.17 -7.36
CA ALA A 302 20.16 6.96 -8.64
C ALA A 302 18.65 6.71 -8.49
N LEU A 303 18.25 5.95 -7.47
CA LEU A 303 16.84 5.69 -7.16
C LEU A 303 16.18 6.93 -6.55
N VAL A 304 16.91 7.69 -5.71
CA VAL A 304 16.45 8.99 -5.18
C VAL A 304 16.13 9.94 -6.33
N ARG A 305 17.04 10.10 -7.30
CA ARG A 305 16.82 10.94 -8.49
C ARG A 305 15.62 10.46 -9.33
N ALA A 306 15.37 9.16 -9.41
CA ALA A 306 14.20 8.63 -10.10
C ALA A 306 12.89 9.00 -9.39
N ALA A 307 12.86 8.94 -8.06
CA ALA A 307 11.72 9.40 -7.27
C ALA A 307 11.51 10.91 -7.36
N ASP A 308 12.58 11.71 -7.40
CA ASP A 308 12.49 13.17 -7.57
C ASP A 308 11.86 13.53 -8.92
N ARG A 309 12.22 12.82 -10.00
CA ARG A 309 11.59 12.99 -11.31
C ARG A 309 10.11 12.64 -11.27
N LEU A 310 9.74 11.51 -10.67
CA LEU A 310 8.33 11.15 -10.50
C LEU A 310 7.56 12.25 -9.75
N GLU A 311 8.07 12.71 -8.61
CA GLU A 311 7.40 13.72 -7.79
C GLU A 311 7.30 15.08 -8.51
N SER A 312 8.33 15.47 -9.28
CA SER A 312 8.29 16.66 -10.14
C SER A 312 7.24 16.53 -11.25
N ASP A 313 7.18 15.39 -11.93
CA ASP A 313 6.19 15.12 -12.97
C ASP A 313 4.77 15.14 -12.40
N LEU A 314 4.55 14.49 -11.25
CA LEU A 314 3.26 14.53 -10.56
C LEU A 314 2.89 15.97 -10.18
N ALA A 315 3.82 16.74 -9.63
CA ALA A 315 3.57 18.13 -9.26
C ALA A 315 3.19 18.99 -10.47
N ALA A 316 3.88 18.83 -11.60
CA ALA A 316 3.55 19.52 -12.85
C ALA A 316 2.16 19.11 -13.39
N ARG A 317 1.82 17.81 -13.32
CA ARG A 317 0.54 17.27 -13.79
C ARG A 317 -0.65 17.70 -12.93
N PHE A 318 -0.48 17.78 -11.61
CA PHE A 318 -1.52 18.23 -10.69
C PHE A 318 -1.53 19.75 -10.45
N GLY A 319 -0.48 20.46 -10.86
CA GLY A 319 -0.28 21.88 -10.55
C GLY A 319 0.03 22.15 -9.07
N VAL A 320 0.33 21.12 -8.29
CA VAL A 320 0.60 21.22 -6.85
C VAL A 320 1.47 20.05 -6.39
N VAL A 321 2.41 20.33 -5.49
CA VAL A 321 3.19 19.30 -4.80
C VAL A 321 2.30 18.64 -3.75
N ALA A 322 2.25 17.30 -3.73
CA ALA A 322 1.52 16.59 -2.69
C ALA A 322 2.08 16.95 -1.31
N PRO A 323 1.23 17.29 -0.31
CA PRO A 323 1.73 17.58 1.03
C PRO A 323 2.45 16.34 1.60
N PRO A 324 3.34 16.51 2.60
CA PRO A 324 3.91 15.37 3.30
C PRO A 324 2.84 14.62 4.10
N LEU A 325 3.10 13.34 4.40
CA LEU A 325 2.31 12.61 5.39
C LEU A 325 2.46 13.29 6.76
N LYS A 326 1.46 13.14 7.63
CA LYS A 326 1.44 13.72 8.98
C LYS A 326 1.86 12.66 10.00
N ALA A 327 2.92 12.94 10.76
CA ALA A 327 3.32 12.09 11.89
C ALA A 327 2.49 12.38 13.16
N PRO A 328 2.22 11.39 14.02
CA PRO A 328 2.40 9.96 13.77
C PRO A 328 1.49 9.48 12.63
N LEU A 329 1.89 8.43 11.90
CA LEU A 329 1.08 7.91 10.79
C LEU A 329 -0.26 7.34 11.26
N TYR A 330 -0.31 6.92 12.52
CA TYR A 330 -1.47 6.37 13.22
C TYR A 330 -1.38 6.75 14.70
N ASP A 331 -2.46 7.27 15.27
CA ASP A 331 -2.55 7.62 16.71
C ASP A 331 -3.66 6.86 17.45
N GLY A 332 -4.44 6.05 16.74
CA GLY A 332 -5.52 5.25 17.30
C GLY A 332 -6.76 6.04 17.73
N ARG A 333 -6.78 7.37 17.55
CA ARG A 333 -7.96 8.19 17.81
C ARG A 333 -9.02 7.91 16.74
N PRO A 334 -10.32 8.02 17.07
CA PRO A 334 -11.36 7.87 16.07
C PRO A 334 -11.27 8.97 14.99
N LEU A 335 -11.75 8.67 13.80
CA LEU A 335 -11.88 9.64 12.73
C LEU A 335 -13.05 10.58 13.05
N THR A 336 -12.72 11.81 13.44
CA THR A 336 -13.70 12.80 13.89
C THR A 336 -14.07 13.76 12.77
N LEU A 337 -15.38 13.97 12.59
CA LEU A 337 -15.97 14.90 11.62
C LEU A 337 -16.72 16.01 12.33
N ARG A 338 -16.78 17.19 11.70
CA ARG A 338 -17.70 18.26 12.05
C ARG A 338 -19.12 17.82 11.74
N ASN A 339 -20.04 18.00 12.69
CA ASN A 339 -21.47 17.87 12.44
C ASN A 339 -21.98 19.17 11.77
N PRO A 340 -22.49 19.13 10.53
CA PRO A 340 -22.94 20.33 9.81
C PRO A 340 -24.35 20.78 10.20
N GLY A 341 -24.76 20.59 11.46
CA GLY A 341 -26.10 20.93 11.95
C GLY A 341 -27.15 19.84 11.72
N LEU A 342 -26.77 18.55 11.78
CA LEU A 342 -27.69 17.41 11.70
C LEU A 342 -28.49 17.17 12.99
N GLY A 343 -28.24 17.97 14.03
CA GLY A 343 -28.79 17.76 15.38
C GLY A 343 -28.06 16.65 16.15
N PRO A 344 -28.50 16.33 17.37
CA PRO A 344 -27.83 15.38 18.25
C PRO A 344 -28.24 13.91 18.02
N GLU A 345 -29.21 13.62 17.15
CA GLU A 345 -29.68 12.25 16.93
C GLU A 345 -28.68 11.44 16.08
N PRO A 346 -28.13 10.32 16.58
CA PRO A 346 -27.15 9.53 15.83
C PRO A 346 -27.72 8.89 14.57
N MET A 347 -26.99 9.01 13.47
CA MET A 347 -27.32 8.41 12.17
C MET A 347 -26.25 7.42 11.71
N THR A 348 -26.57 6.57 10.73
CA THR A 348 -25.54 5.77 10.06
C THR A 348 -24.76 6.67 9.12
N VAL A 349 -23.44 6.72 9.25
CA VAL A 349 -22.55 7.45 8.35
C VAL A 349 -22.04 6.51 7.27
N THR A 350 -22.12 6.93 6.01
CA THR A 350 -21.55 6.24 4.86
C THR A 350 -20.44 7.09 4.26
N LEU A 351 -19.22 6.54 4.23
CA LEU A 351 -18.08 7.05 3.49
C LEU A 351 -18.00 6.31 2.15
N SER A 352 -17.95 7.03 1.04
CA SER A 352 -17.86 6.40 -0.27
C SER A 352 -17.05 7.19 -1.29
N MET A 353 -16.26 6.48 -2.08
CA MET A 353 -15.70 6.94 -3.35
C MET A 353 -15.61 5.73 -4.30
N ARG A 354 -15.13 5.90 -5.53
CA ARG A 354 -14.99 4.75 -6.43
C ARG A 354 -14.04 3.72 -5.81
N GLY A 355 -14.51 2.48 -5.70
CA GLY A 355 -13.74 1.39 -5.06
C GLY A 355 -13.78 1.36 -3.53
N VAL A 356 -14.43 2.32 -2.86
CA VAL A 356 -14.58 2.34 -1.40
C VAL A 356 -16.03 2.60 -1.02
N ARG A 357 -16.59 1.76 -0.15
CA ARG A 357 -17.86 2.04 0.51
C ARG A 357 -17.86 1.44 1.90
N ARG A 358 -17.96 2.30 2.90
CA ARG A 358 -18.05 1.91 4.30
C ARG A 358 -19.24 2.59 4.94
N ALA A 359 -20.14 1.82 5.51
CA ALA A 359 -21.23 2.35 6.33
C ALA A 359 -21.01 1.88 7.77
N SER A 360 -20.99 2.81 8.72
CA SER A 360 -20.86 2.49 10.13
C SER A 360 -21.78 3.36 10.97
N ARG A 361 -22.06 2.88 12.18
CA ARG A 361 -22.58 3.75 13.22
C ARG A 361 -21.44 4.67 13.69
N ALA A 362 -21.81 5.87 14.12
CA ALA A 362 -20.90 6.72 14.85
C ALA A 362 -20.74 6.16 16.27
N ASP A 363 -19.52 6.13 16.78
CA ASP A 363 -19.22 5.79 18.17
C ASP A 363 -19.64 6.93 19.10
N TRP A 364 -19.55 8.17 18.60
CA TRP A 364 -20.01 9.37 19.27
C TRP A 364 -20.71 10.32 18.31
N TRP A 365 -21.74 11.02 18.79
CA TRP A 365 -22.49 12.00 18.03
C TRP A 365 -22.96 13.14 18.93
N SER A 366 -22.59 14.37 18.59
CA SER A 366 -23.02 15.60 19.27
C SER A 366 -23.53 16.61 18.26
N ALA A 367 -23.96 17.79 18.71
CA ALA A 367 -24.35 18.89 17.82
C ALA A 367 -23.16 19.43 16.98
N GLU A 368 -21.92 19.19 17.41
CA GLU A 368 -20.70 19.75 16.80
C GLU A 368 -19.83 18.69 16.13
N THR A 369 -19.86 17.44 16.60
CA THR A 369 -18.90 16.40 16.22
C THR A 369 -19.56 15.04 15.98
N ILE A 370 -18.94 14.26 15.10
CA ILE A 370 -19.30 12.86 14.81
C ILE A 370 -18.00 12.05 14.83
N GLU A 371 -17.90 11.06 15.71
CA GLU A 371 -16.75 10.15 15.75
C GLU A 371 -17.14 8.81 15.15
N LEU A 372 -16.33 8.32 14.22
CA LEU A 372 -16.60 7.06 13.53
C LEU A 372 -15.83 5.91 14.18
N ASP A 373 -16.41 4.70 14.09
CA ASP A 373 -15.70 3.42 14.27
C ASP A 373 -14.70 3.20 13.12
N LEU A 374 -13.73 4.09 12.99
CA LEU A 374 -12.67 4.06 12.00
C LEU A 374 -11.55 4.92 12.60
N PRO A 375 -10.39 4.34 12.92
CA PRO A 375 -9.28 5.12 13.42
C PRO A 375 -8.80 6.13 12.38
N TRP A 376 -8.36 7.30 12.84
CA TRP A 376 -7.64 8.24 12.01
C TRP A 376 -6.30 7.64 11.54
N PHE A 377 -5.92 7.94 10.30
CA PHE A 377 -4.62 7.61 9.75
C PHE A 377 -4.13 8.70 8.80
N SER A 378 -2.82 8.90 8.72
CA SER A 378 -2.23 9.90 7.83
C SER A 378 -2.55 9.60 6.37
N GLY A 379 -2.97 10.61 5.62
CA GLY A 379 -3.38 10.49 4.23
C GLY A 379 -4.89 10.29 4.04
N VAL A 380 -5.65 10.00 5.10
CA VAL A 380 -7.12 9.95 5.02
C VAL A 380 -7.71 11.29 4.59
N GLU A 381 -7.04 12.40 4.93
CA GLU A 381 -7.42 13.76 4.55
C GLU A 381 -7.31 14.04 3.05
N ARG A 382 -6.64 13.16 2.29
CA ARG A 382 -6.51 13.26 0.83
C ARG A 382 -7.53 12.38 0.11
N MET A 383 -8.21 11.49 0.83
CA MET A 383 -9.22 10.62 0.22
C MET A 383 -10.50 11.42 -0.01
N MET A 384 -10.89 11.55 -1.28
CA MET A 384 -12.00 12.38 -1.75
C MET A 384 -13.37 11.71 -1.53
N LEU A 385 -13.56 11.12 -0.35
CA LEU A 385 -14.76 10.39 0.07
C LEU A 385 -15.95 11.33 0.23
N ASP A 386 -17.10 10.96 -0.32
CA ASP A 386 -18.36 11.57 0.04
C ASP A 386 -18.86 11.01 1.37
N VAL A 387 -19.36 11.92 2.20
CA VAL A 387 -19.98 11.61 3.48
C VAL A 387 -21.47 11.76 3.32
N SER A 388 -22.20 10.69 3.59
CA SER A 388 -23.67 10.68 3.63
C SER A 388 -24.17 10.10 4.93
N VAL A 389 -25.36 10.51 5.35
CA VAL A 389 -26.01 10.04 6.57
C VAL A 389 -27.36 9.43 6.26
N THR A 390 -27.74 8.40 7.01
CA THR A 390 -29.04 7.74 6.90
C THR A 390 -29.71 7.70 8.28
N PRO A 391 -30.81 8.45 8.50
CA PRO A 391 -31.57 8.38 9.74
C PRO A 391 -32.20 7.00 9.93
N ARG A 392 -32.31 6.54 11.19
CA ARG A 392 -32.87 5.22 11.52
C ARG A 392 -34.32 5.04 11.08
N ARG A 393 -35.13 6.10 11.18
CA ARG A 393 -36.59 6.02 10.97
C ARG A 393 -37.00 6.21 9.51
N SER A 394 -36.39 7.17 8.81
CA SER A 394 -36.78 7.47 7.42
C SER A 394 -36.05 6.65 6.38
N GLY A 395 -34.84 6.16 6.68
CA GLY A 395 -33.99 5.45 5.71
C GLY A 395 -33.49 6.31 4.54
N ALA A 396 -33.87 7.59 4.47
CA ALA A 396 -33.49 8.50 3.39
C ALA A 396 -32.01 8.89 3.51
N VAL A 397 -31.22 8.55 2.48
CA VAL A 397 -29.79 8.90 2.41
C VAL A 397 -29.65 10.39 2.08
N ARG A 398 -28.92 11.13 2.91
CA ARG A 398 -28.58 12.54 2.69
C ARG A 398 -27.07 12.72 2.61
N ARG A 399 -26.55 13.29 1.52
CA ARG A 399 -25.14 13.71 1.45
C ARG A 399 -24.93 14.97 2.30
N ILE A 400 -23.83 15.00 3.04
CA ILE A 400 -23.51 16.09 3.98
C ILE A 400 -22.19 16.82 3.66
N GLY A 401 -21.35 16.26 2.78
CA GLY A 401 -20.12 16.92 2.35
C GLY A 401 -19.08 15.94 1.83
N ALA A 402 -17.87 16.46 1.58
CA ALA A 402 -16.67 15.65 1.38
C ALA A 402 -15.99 15.40 2.71
N LEU A 403 -15.28 14.28 2.83
CA LEU A 403 -14.51 13.98 4.02
C LEU A 403 -13.47 15.08 4.33
N PRO A 404 -12.63 15.56 3.37
CA PRO A 404 -11.65 16.60 3.67
C PRO A 404 -12.24 17.90 4.25
N ASP A 405 -13.45 18.26 3.82
CA ASP A 405 -14.15 19.48 4.27
C ASP A 405 -14.77 19.34 5.66
N LEU A 406 -15.03 18.09 6.09
CA LEU A 406 -15.67 17.77 7.35
C LEU A 406 -14.68 17.30 8.43
N LEU A 407 -13.47 16.89 8.06
CA LEU A 407 -12.49 16.37 9.02
C LEU A 407 -12.13 17.40 10.09
N LEU A 408 -12.17 16.97 11.34
CA LEU A 408 -11.62 17.71 12.48
C LEU A 408 -10.31 17.03 12.88
N ARG A 409 -9.19 17.75 12.75
CA ARG A 409 -7.91 17.32 13.29
C ARG A 409 -7.21 18.44 14.01
#